data_AF-A0A7C6CDW7-F1
#
_entry.id   AF-A0A7C6CDW7-F1
#
_cell.length_a   1.000
_cell.length_b   1.000
_cell.length_c   1.000
_cell.angle_alpha   90.00
_cell.angle_beta   90.00
_cell.angle_gamma   90.00
#
_symmetry.space_group_name_H-M   'P 1'
#
loop_
_entity.id
_entity.type
_entity.pdbx_description
1 polymer ?
#
loop_
_entity_poly.entity_id
_entity_poly.type
_entity_poly.pdbx_seq_one_letter_code
_entity_poly.pdbx_strand_id
1 'polypeptide(L)' 'MDIFESVGMDPLGIPAQNERAPLAVRMRPQSIEEVLGQDHLLQAGSPLRRLLEPQDQSRAVSSVILWGPPGVGKTTLA' A
#
# COMPACT_ATOMS: atom_id res chain seq x y z
N MET A 1 -4.06 -17.55 -22.05
CA MET A 1 -3.82 -17.88 -20.64
C MET A 1 -3.52 -16.54 -19.98
N ASP A 2 -4.47 -16.02 -19.22
CA ASP A 2 -4.39 -14.68 -18.65
C ASP A 2 -3.38 -14.70 -17.48
N ILE A 3 -2.42 -13.78 -17.51
CA ILE A 3 -1.40 -13.60 -16.47
C ILE A 3 -2.00 -13.24 -15.11
N PHE A 4 -3.26 -12.78 -15.06
CA PHE A 4 -3.96 -12.40 -13.84
C PHE A 4 -4.87 -13.51 -13.27
N GLU A 5 -5.18 -14.56 -14.04
CA GLU A 5 -5.99 -15.70 -13.56
C GLU A 5 -5.25 -16.58 -12.54
N SER A 6 -3.91 -16.55 -12.52
CA SER A 6 -3.11 -17.33 -11.57
C SER A 6 -2.90 -16.65 -10.21
N VAL A 7 -3.39 -15.42 -10.05
CA VAL A 7 -3.33 -14.70 -8.78
C VAL A 7 -4.47 -15.20 -7.90
N GLY A 8 -4.16 -16.14 -6.99
CA GLY A 8 -5.10 -16.46 -5.92
C GLY A 8 -5.45 -15.17 -5.18
N MET A 9 -6.73 -14.83 -5.06
CA MET A 9 -7.20 -13.74 -4.20
C MET A 9 -7.76 -14.33 -2.91
N ASP A 10 -7.58 -13.63 -1.80
CA ASP A 10 -8.29 -13.94 -0.58
C ASP A 10 -9.76 -13.45 -0.64
N PRO A 11 -10.62 -13.79 0.34
CA PRO A 11 -12.01 -13.35 0.37
C PRO A 11 -12.20 -11.82 0.45
N LEU A 12 -11.14 -11.06 0.71
CA LEU A 12 -11.13 -9.60 0.77
C LEU A 12 -10.62 -8.97 -0.54
N GLY A 13 -10.32 -9.78 -1.57
CA GLY A 13 -9.81 -9.33 -2.86
C GLY A 13 -8.32 -8.96 -2.82
N ILE A 14 -7.59 -9.38 -1.79
CA ILE A 14 -6.16 -9.13 -1.65
C ILE A 14 -5.38 -10.23 -2.40
N PRO A 15 -4.40 -9.87 -3.25
CA PRO A 15 -3.55 -10.86 -3.92
C PRO A 15 -2.79 -11.73 -2.92
N ALA A 16 -2.91 -13.05 -3.04
CA ALA A 16 -2.16 -13.99 -2.21
C ALA A 16 -0.66 -13.87 -2.46
N GLN A 17 0.11 -13.61 -1.41
CA GLN A 17 1.57 -13.56 -1.45
C GLN A 17 2.14 -14.98 -1.37
N ASN A 18 2.26 -15.65 -2.51
CA ASN A 18 2.90 -16.97 -2.62
C ASN A 18 4.00 -16.97 -3.70
N GLU A 19 4.75 -18.06 -3.81
CA GLU A 19 5.88 -18.17 -4.75
C GLU A 19 5.48 -17.99 -6.22
N ARG A 20 4.24 -18.32 -6.56
CA ARG A 20 3.67 -18.18 -7.91
C ARG A 20 3.07 -16.80 -8.17
N ALA A 21 3.00 -15.93 -7.15
CA ALA A 21 2.47 -14.59 -7.30
C ALA A 21 3.41 -13.74 -8.19
N PRO A 22 2.86 -12.80 -8.97
CA PRO A 22 3.65 -11.86 -9.75
C PRO A 22 4.67 -11.13 -8.89
N LEU A 23 5.83 -10.81 -9.47
CA LEU A 23 6.92 -10.15 -8.73
C LEU A 23 6.45 -8.89 -8.01
N ALA A 24 5.59 -8.08 -8.65
CA ALA A 24 5.04 -6.87 -8.05
C ALA A 24 4.25 -7.12 -6.76
N VAL A 25 3.57 -8.26 -6.63
CA VAL A 25 2.83 -8.64 -5.40
C VAL A 25 3.80 -9.09 -4.30
N ARG A 26 4.84 -9.85 -4.68
CA ARG A 26 5.85 -10.34 -3.73
C ARG A 26 6.78 -9.23 -3.21
N MET A 27 7.04 -8.22 -4.02
CA MET A 27 7.89 -7.07 -3.67
C MET A 27 7.12 -5.94 -2.96
N ARG A 28 5.83 -6.13 -2.62
CA ARG A 28 5.09 -5.10 -1.89
C ARG A 28 5.70 -4.94 -0.48
N PRO A 29 6.05 -3.70 -0.08
CA PRO A 29 6.38 -3.33 1.29
C PRO A 29 5.42 -3.92 2.31
N GLN A 30 5.97 -4.48 3.39
CA GLN A 30 5.19 -4.97 4.54
C GLN A 30 5.10 -3.92 5.66
N SER A 31 6.00 -2.95 5.64
CA SER A 31 6.00 -1.80 6.55
C SER A 31 6.10 -0.49 5.77
N ILE A 32 5.68 0.60 6.41
CA ILE A 32 5.69 1.93 5.78
C ILE A 32 7.12 2.46 5.63
N GLU A 33 8.05 1.96 6.46
CA GLU A 33 9.49 2.25 6.41
C GLU A 33 10.19 1.61 5.19
N GLU A 34 9.58 0.60 4.57
CA GLU A 34 10.09 -0.03 3.34
C GLU A 34 9.67 0.72 2.06
N VAL A 35 8.80 1.73 2.17
CA VAL A 35 8.35 2.51 1.00
C VAL A 35 9.44 3.47 0.54
N LEU A 36 9.94 3.24 -0.67
CA LEU A 36 11.01 4.06 -1.25
C LEU A 36 10.48 5.28 -2.00
N GLY A 37 11.17 6.41 -1.85
CA GLY A 37 10.92 7.64 -2.64
C GLY A 37 9.72 8.47 -2.19
N GLN A 38 9.09 8.13 -1.06
CA GLN A 38 7.94 8.84 -0.50
C GLN A 38 8.24 9.44 0.89
N ASP A 39 9.51 9.62 1.25
CA ASP A 39 9.92 10.08 2.58
C ASP A 39 9.24 11.39 3.00
N HIS A 40 9.09 12.33 2.06
CA HIS A 40 8.40 13.61 2.30
C HIS A 40 6.92 13.44 2.70
N LEU A 41 6.25 12.38 2.24
CA LEU A 41 4.87 12.03 2.62
C LEU A 41 4.81 11.17 3.87
N LEU A 42 5.88 10.46 4.22
CA LEU A 42 5.90 9.43 5.26
C LEU A 42 6.71 9.81 6.51
N GLN A 43 7.31 11.00 6.53
CA GLN A 43 7.99 11.53 7.70
C GLN A 43 7.06 11.70 8.91
N ALA A 44 7.65 11.68 10.11
CA ALA A 44 6.91 11.90 11.35
C ALA A 44 6.13 13.24 11.31
N GLY A 45 4.87 13.21 11.74
CA GLY A 45 3.98 14.37 11.72
C GLY A 45 3.40 14.73 10.35
N SER A 46 3.76 14.03 9.27
CA SER A 46 3.09 14.22 7.98
C SER A 46 1.60 13.86 8.08
N PRO A 47 0.73 14.48 7.26
CA PRO A 47 -0.70 14.15 7.27
C PRO A 47 -0.96 12.65 7.06
N LEU A 48 -0.19 12.00 6.17
CA LEU A 48 -0.35 10.59 5.87
C LEU A 48 0.12 9.71 7.04
N ARG A 49 1.27 10.03 7.67
CA ARG A 49 1.76 9.31 8.87
C ARG A 49 0.75 9.39 10.01
N ARG A 50 0.18 10.57 10.26
CA ARG A 50 -0.83 10.78 11.31
C ARG A 50 -2.10 9.97 11.11
N LEU A 51 -2.52 9.75 9.85
CA LEU A 51 -3.67 8.90 9.54
C LEU A 51 -3.40 7.40 9.79
N LEU A 52 -2.14 6.99 9.65
CA LEU A 52 -1.70 5.60 9.88
C LEU A 52 -1.44 5.30 11.36
N GLU A 53 -1.09 6.30 12.17
CA GLU A 53 -0.75 6.13 13.58
C GLU A 53 -1.97 5.67 14.42
N PRO A 54 -1.90 4.51 15.10
CA PRO A 54 -3.01 3.94 15.85
C PRO A 54 -3.51 4.78 17.03
N GLN A 55 -2.72 5.77 17.48
CA GLN A 55 -2.91 6.46 18.76
C GLN A 55 -3.50 7.87 18.64
N ASP A 56 -3.66 8.42 17.43
CA ASP A 56 -4.30 9.72 17.27
C ASP A 56 -5.82 9.54 17.42
N GLN A 57 -6.34 9.85 18.61
CA GLN A 57 -7.77 9.84 18.93
C GLN A 57 -8.58 10.80 18.05
N SER A 58 -7.91 11.69 17.29
CA SER A 58 -8.45 12.49 16.20
C SER A 58 -8.55 11.70 14.88
N ARG A 59 -8.91 10.40 14.92
CA ARG A 59 -9.15 9.58 13.73
C ARG A 59 -10.46 9.99 13.05
N ALA A 60 -10.50 11.24 12.57
CA ALA A 60 -11.51 11.70 11.64
C ALA A 60 -11.37 10.81 10.40
N VAL A 61 -12.39 10.01 10.13
CA VAL A 61 -12.49 9.19 8.92
C VAL A 61 -12.27 10.12 7.73
N SER A 62 -11.07 10.10 7.17
CA SER A 62 -10.64 11.04 6.14
C SER A 62 -10.42 10.24 4.87
N SER A 63 -11.19 10.56 3.83
CA SER A 63 -10.97 10.04 2.49
C SER A 63 -9.67 10.63 1.93
N VAL A 64 -8.78 9.77 1.46
CA VAL A 64 -7.50 10.17 0.84
C VAL A 64 -7.53 9.85 -0.65
N ILE A 65 -7.11 10.79 -1.48
CA ILE A 65 -6.91 10.58 -2.92
C ILE A 65 -5.41 10.44 -3.17
N LEU A 66 -4.97 9.26 -3.61
CA LEU A 66 -3.59 9.01 -4.02
C LEU A 66 -3.47 9.23 -5.54
N TRP A 67 -2.71 10.24 -5.96
CA TRP A 67 -2.49 10.60 -7.37
C TRP A 67 -1.00 10.65 -7.71
N GLY A 68 -0.65 10.30 -8.94
CA GLY A 68 0.72 10.33 -9.44
C GLY A 68 0.98 9.34 -10.58
N PRO A 69 2.17 9.38 -11.20
CA PRO A 69 2.56 8.53 -12.34
C PRO A 69 2.39 7.02 -12.08
N PRO A 70 2.29 6.17 -13.11
CA PRO A 70 2.24 4.73 -12.91
C PRO A 70 3.50 4.22 -12.20
N GLY A 71 3.37 3.23 -11.32
CA GLY A 71 4.51 2.59 -10.64
C GLY A 71 5.05 3.28 -9.37
N VAL A 72 4.49 4.41 -8.93
CA VAL A 72 5.00 5.16 -7.75
C VAL A 72 4.50 4.68 -6.38
N GLY A 73 3.89 3.49 -6.30
CA GLY A 73 3.46 2.90 -5.02
C GLY A 73 2.05 3.27 -4.52
N LYS A 74 1.21 3.91 -5.33
CA LYS A 74 -0.18 4.30 -4.91
C LYS A 74 -1.01 3.13 -4.42
N THR A 75 -1.02 2.01 -5.16
CA THR A 75 -1.76 0.79 -4.79
C THR A 75 -1.11 0.04 -3.63
N THR A 76 0.14 0.37 -3.30
CA THR A 76 0.85 -0.19 -2.15
C THR A 76 0.51 0.60 -0.87
N LEU A 77 0.24 1.90 -0.98
CA LEU A 77 -0.07 2.79 0.14
C LEU A 77 -1.55 2.79 0.55
N ALA A 78 -2.44 2.30 -0.31
CA ALA A 78 -3.87 2.16 -0.04
C ALA A 78 -4.17 0.80 0.60
#